data_AF-A0A929CNX7-F1
#
_entry.id   AF-A0A929CNX7-F1
#
_cell.length_a   1.000
_cell.length_b   1.000
_cell.length_c   1.000
_cell.angle_alpha   90.00
_cell.angle_beta   90.00
_cell.angle_gamma   90.00
#
_symmetry.space_group_name_H-M   'P 1'
#
loop_
_entity.id
_entity.type
_entity.pdbx_description
1 polymer ?
#
loop_
_entity_poly.entity_id
_entity_poly.type
_entity_poly.pdbx_seq_one_letter_code
_entity_poly.pdbx_strand_id
1 'polypeptide(L)'
;MKKIVSKYKIVFLSTFPPTQCGIATFTQDTVTSITNIFGKTVTCVICNITDNAKISEKILFTLNPKIREDYSRVAREINEDDSIKLVHIQHEFGLFGGTYGSFLLDFLGVIKKPVAFTFHSVTPNPNNELRSVVRMLISYANSVFVMTNKSQKILIEDYKIEKEIITYVPHGTHIVSYENPTKAKQKFNLKNNKVLSTFGLLGSGKSIETALKALPEIIKHTPNVLYLVIGKTHPNNIKNNVDKYRNYLELLVEELGIKNYVHFINRYIEINELLDYLKATDVYLFTSKDPNQAVSGTFAYAMSCACPIVATAIPHTKEVLTPDAGILVDIENSDQLAKATIQLLSDSDLREAMAITAFQKTRESSWENVAIKHINTYKNLTDPPLKIQYNYPPIKLDHIKKMTTNLGIIQFSKISEPDITSGYTLDDNARALIAMCFQYKLFKDEQDLY
;
A
#
# COMPACT_ATOMS: atom_id res chain seq x y z
N MET A 1 25.73 10.82 -30.88
CA MET A 1 24.25 10.93 -30.90
C MET A 1 23.65 9.73 -30.15
N LYS A 2 23.21 9.89 -28.90
CA LYS A 2 22.45 8.83 -28.20
C LYS A 2 21.11 8.69 -28.92
N LYS A 3 20.88 7.60 -29.66
CA LYS A 3 19.54 7.27 -30.16
C LYS A 3 18.60 7.29 -28.96
N ILE A 4 17.65 8.23 -28.94
CA ILE A 4 16.54 8.21 -27.99
C ILE A 4 15.78 6.93 -28.35
N VAL A 5 15.98 5.87 -27.57
CA VAL A 5 15.16 4.66 -27.70
C VAL A 5 13.74 5.10 -27.35
N SER A 6 12.80 5.00 -28.29
CA SER A 6 11.41 5.34 -28.03
C SER A 6 10.90 4.41 -26.93
N LYS A 7 10.63 4.94 -25.75
CA LYS A 7 10.11 4.16 -24.62
C LYS A 7 8.69 3.72 -24.94
N TYR A 8 8.34 2.50 -24.54
CA TYR A 8 6.96 2.03 -24.58
C TYR A 8 6.13 2.80 -23.56
N LYS A 9 4.98 3.32 -23.96
CA LYS A 9 4.05 3.97 -23.03
C LYS A 9 3.00 2.99 -22.53
N ILE A 10 2.73 3.06 -21.24
CA ILE A 10 1.61 2.37 -20.57
C ILE A 10 0.71 3.44 -19.98
N VAL A 11 -0.55 3.45 -20.38
CA VAL A 11 -1.55 4.37 -19.82
C VAL A 11 -2.17 3.73 -18.59
N PHE A 12 -2.21 4.47 -17.48
CA PHE A 12 -3.01 4.12 -16.31
C PHE A 12 -4.28 4.96 -16.30
N LEU A 13 -5.45 4.35 -16.54
CA LEU A 13 -6.75 4.98 -16.36
C LEU A 13 -7.15 4.87 -14.89
N SER A 14 -7.05 5.98 -14.16
CA SER A 14 -7.19 6.00 -12.70
C SER A 14 -7.41 7.42 -12.17
N THR A 15 -7.84 7.53 -10.93
CA THR A 15 -7.55 8.75 -10.15
C THR A 15 -6.05 8.84 -9.88
N PHE A 16 -5.53 10.06 -9.76
CA PHE A 16 -4.13 10.34 -9.49
C PHE A 16 -3.96 11.61 -8.63
N PRO A 17 -2.87 11.75 -7.85
CA PRO A 17 -2.60 12.99 -7.12
C PRO A 17 -2.66 14.22 -8.04
N PRO A 18 -3.23 15.36 -7.58
CA PRO A 18 -3.50 15.72 -6.18
C PRO A 18 -4.82 15.19 -5.59
N THR A 19 -5.56 14.34 -6.30
CA THR A 19 -6.75 13.67 -5.74
C THR A 19 -6.37 12.85 -4.52
N GLN A 20 -6.94 13.15 -3.36
CA GLN A 20 -6.65 12.46 -2.11
C GLN A 20 -7.62 11.29 -1.92
N CYS A 21 -7.23 10.11 -2.40
CA CYS A 21 -7.92 8.84 -2.18
C CYS A 21 -6.93 7.66 -2.26
N GLY A 22 -7.34 6.47 -1.80
CA GLY A 22 -6.46 5.29 -1.78
C GLY A 22 -5.98 4.85 -3.17
N ILE A 23 -6.83 4.89 -4.18
CA ILE A 23 -6.51 4.47 -5.55
C ILE A 23 -5.51 5.42 -6.22
N ALA A 24 -5.62 6.72 -5.93
CA ALA A 24 -4.65 7.71 -6.41
C ALA A 24 -3.25 7.44 -5.84
N THR A 25 -3.14 7.16 -4.53
CA THR A 25 -1.87 6.79 -3.89
C THR A 25 -1.34 5.46 -4.43
N PHE A 26 -2.19 4.43 -4.54
CA PHE A 26 -1.83 3.13 -5.12
C PHE A 26 -1.23 3.27 -6.53
N THR A 27 -1.88 4.08 -7.38
CA THR A 27 -1.44 4.31 -8.75
C THR A 27 -0.13 5.07 -8.79
N GLN A 28 0.03 6.07 -7.93
CA GLN A 28 1.29 6.81 -7.81
C GLN A 28 2.44 5.90 -7.42
N ASP A 29 2.27 5.04 -6.42
CA ASP A 29 3.32 4.13 -5.96
C ASP A 29 3.65 3.06 -7.02
N THR A 30 2.62 2.51 -7.68
CA THR A 30 2.80 1.55 -8.79
C THR A 30 3.59 2.18 -9.94
N VAL A 31 3.15 3.34 -10.43
CA VAL A 31 3.77 4.06 -11.55
C VAL A 31 5.19 4.50 -11.21
N THR A 32 5.42 5.00 -10.00
CA THR A 32 6.75 5.42 -9.54
C THR A 32 7.69 4.22 -9.49
N SER A 33 7.25 3.09 -8.98
CA SER A 33 8.08 1.89 -8.86
C SER A 33 8.40 1.26 -10.22
N ILE A 34 7.42 1.21 -11.14
CA ILE A 34 7.68 0.82 -12.52
C ILE A 34 8.68 1.77 -13.18
N THR A 35 8.56 3.07 -12.95
CA THR A 35 9.47 4.06 -13.52
C THR A 35 10.90 3.90 -12.96
N ASN A 36 11.05 3.66 -11.66
CA ASN A 36 12.35 3.48 -11.03
C ASN A 36 13.10 2.25 -11.57
N ILE A 37 12.37 1.14 -11.78
CA ILE A 37 12.95 -0.15 -12.18
C ILE A 37 13.05 -0.29 -13.70
N PHE A 38 12.13 0.28 -14.47
CA PHE A 38 12.03 0.03 -15.92
C PHE A 38 12.02 1.31 -16.76
N GLY A 39 12.29 2.47 -16.15
CA GLY A 39 12.23 3.79 -16.78
C GLY A 39 13.16 4.00 -17.97
N LYS A 40 14.12 3.10 -18.23
CA LYS A 40 14.94 3.10 -19.45
C LYS A 40 14.14 2.69 -20.69
N THR A 41 13.16 1.81 -20.54
CA THR A 41 12.37 1.23 -21.64
C THR A 41 10.88 1.53 -21.57
N VAL A 42 10.35 1.84 -20.38
CA VAL A 42 8.92 2.07 -20.14
C VAL A 42 8.70 3.48 -19.62
N THR A 43 7.65 4.13 -20.13
CA THR A 43 7.10 5.37 -19.58
C THR A 43 5.67 5.11 -19.16
N CYS A 44 5.35 5.36 -17.90
CA CYS A 44 3.98 5.32 -17.41
C CYS A 44 3.35 6.70 -17.55
N VAL A 45 2.16 6.76 -18.12
CA VAL A 45 1.38 8.00 -18.30
C VAL A 45 -0.02 7.82 -17.72
N ILE A 46 -0.63 8.90 -17.27
CA ILE A 46 -1.92 8.87 -16.58
C ILE A 46 -3.02 9.37 -17.51
N CYS A 47 -4.11 8.61 -17.57
CA CYS A 47 -5.42 9.10 -17.94
C CYS A 47 -6.19 9.37 -16.65
N ASN A 48 -6.29 10.63 -16.25
CA ASN A 48 -6.81 11.00 -14.94
C ASN A 48 -8.34 11.01 -14.96
N ILE A 49 -8.96 10.26 -14.04
CA ILE A 49 -10.40 10.27 -13.83
C ILE A 49 -10.74 11.45 -12.93
N THR A 50 -11.31 12.51 -13.50
CA THR A 50 -11.64 13.74 -12.78
C THR A 50 -12.62 14.59 -13.57
N ASP A 51 -13.44 15.37 -12.86
CA ASP A 51 -14.25 16.43 -13.47
C ASP A 51 -13.47 17.76 -13.65
N ASN A 52 -12.23 17.82 -13.16
CA ASN A 52 -11.36 19.00 -13.28
C ASN A 52 -10.18 18.71 -14.20
N ALA A 53 -10.20 19.26 -15.40
CA ALA A 53 -9.08 19.11 -16.34
C ALA A 53 -7.82 19.82 -15.82
N LYS A 54 -6.78 19.05 -15.50
CA LYS A 54 -5.42 19.54 -15.26
C LYS A 54 -4.41 18.64 -15.96
N ILE A 55 -3.80 19.17 -17.01
CA ILE A 55 -2.75 18.48 -17.78
C ILE A 55 -1.40 18.76 -17.09
N SER A 56 -0.54 17.75 -17.02
CA SER A 56 0.84 17.85 -16.55
C SER A 56 1.71 16.83 -17.32
N GLU A 57 3.03 16.85 -17.14
CA GLU A 57 3.92 15.93 -17.85
C GLU A 57 3.53 14.44 -17.65
N LYS A 58 2.99 14.08 -16.48
CA LYS A 58 2.51 12.72 -16.20
C LYS A 58 1.06 12.47 -16.61
N ILE A 59 0.23 13.51 -16.73
CA ILE A 59 -1.21 13.40 -17.05
C ILE A 59 -1.42 13.82 -18.50
N LEU A 60 -1.50 12.84 -19.39
CA LEU A 60 -1.68 13.09 -20.83
C LEU A 60 -3.14 13.12 -21.26
N PHE A 61 -4.01 12.39 -20.54
CA PHE A 61 -5.43 12.29 -20.86
C PHE A 61 -6.27 12.61 -19.62
N THR A 62 -7.50 13.07 -19.84
CA THR A 62 -8.48 13.28 -18.78
C THR A 62 -9.82 12.71 -19.21
N LEU A 63 -10.43 11.91 -18.32
CA LEU A 63 -11.75 11.34 -18.49
C LEU A 63 -12.67 11.89 -17.40
N ASN A 64 -13.73 12.59 -17.79
CA ASN A 64 -14.77 12.98 -16.85
C ASN A 64 -15.76 11.82 -16.67
N PRO A 65 -15.82 11.18 -15.49
CA PRO A 65 -16.64 9.98 -15.32
C PRO A 65 -18.14 10.23 -15.44
N LYS A 66 -18.58 11.51 -15.35
CA LYS A 66 -19.97 11.94 -15.45
C LYS A 66 -20.45 12.13 -16.90
N ILE A 67 -19.54 12.26 -17.85
CA ILE A 67 -19.86 12.50 -19.28
C ILE A 67 -19.66 11.19 -20.03
N ARG A 68 -20.71 10.64 -20.62
CA ARG A 68 -20.65 9.32 -21.28
C ARG A 68 -19.82 9.36 -22.56
N GLU A 69 -19.91 10.44 -23.32
CA GLU A 69 -19.20 10.65 -24.58
C GLU A 69 -17.67 10.73 -24.39
N ASP A 70 -17.23 11.12 -23.18
CA ASP A 70 -15.81 11.22 -22.83
C ASP A 70 -15.11 9.86 -22.90
N TYR A 71 -15.80 8.77 -22.58
CA TYR A 71 -15.24 7.41 -22.61
C TYR A 71 -14.77 7.03 -24.03
N SER A 72 -15.65 7.18 -25.02
CA SER A 72 -15.31 6.91 -26.42
C SER A 72 -14.36 7.94 -27.03
N ARG A 73 -14.43 9.20 -26.60
CA ARG A 73 -13.50 10.26 -27.04
C ARG A 73 -12.08 9.95 -26.59
N VAL A 74 -11.87 9.73 -25.29
CA VAL A 74 -10.55 9.46 -24.71
C VAL A 74 -9.95 8.16 -25.24
N ALA A 75 -10.76 7.12 -25.47
CA ALA A 75 -10.29 5.89 -26.11
C ALA A 75 -9.73 6.14 -27.53
N ARG A 76 -10.37 7.02 -28.32
CA ARG A 76 -9.85 7.43 -29.64
C ARG A 76 -8.53 8.20 -29.53
N GLU A 77 -8.43 9.15 -28.62
CA GLU A 77 -7.20 9.91 -28.36
C GLU A 77 -6.03 8.99 -27.96
N ILE A 78 -6.28 7.99 -27.10
CA ILE A 78 -5.25 7.00 -26.73
C ILE A 78 -4.85 6.14 -27.94
N ASN A 79 -5.79 5.82 -28.83
CA ASN A 79 -5.50 5.01 -30.01
C ASN A 79 -4.58 5.73 -31.02
N GLU A 80 -4.61 7.07 -31.06
CA GLU A 80 -3.80 7.89 -31.97
C GLU A 80 -2.29 7.87 -31.63
N ASP A 81 -1.92 7.55 -30.38
CA ASP A 81 -0.51 7.44 -29.99
C ASP A 81 0.00 5.99 -30.11
N ASP A 82 0.75 5.72 -31.18
CA ASP A 82 1.37 4.42 -31.45
C ASP A 82 2.43 4.01 -30.42
N SER A 83 2.98 4.95 -29.65
CA SER A 83 3.92 4.63 -28.59
C SER A 83 3.22 4.00 -27.37
N ILE A 84 1.90 4.18 -27.24
CA ILE A 84 1.08 3.51 -26.23
C ILE A 84 0.85 2.07 -26.65
N LYS A 85 1.30 1.14 -25.79
CA LYS A 85 1.22 -0.30 -26.04
C LYS A 85 0.22 -1.03 -25.15
N LEU A 86 -0.24 -0.41 -24.06
CA LEU A 86 -1.16 -1.02 -23.11
C LEU A 86 -1.91 0.05 -22.32
N VAL A 87 -3.17 -0.25 -21.97
CA VAL A 87 -3.97 0.52 -21.00
C VAL A 87 -4.22 -0.35 -19.77
N HIS A 88 -3.83 0.13 -18.60
CA HIS A 88 -4.16 -0.48 -17.31
C HIS A 88 -5.23 0.35 -16.61
N ILE A 89 -6.36 -0.26 -16.28
CA ILE A 89 -7.51 0.40 -15.67
C ILE A 89 -7.56 0.06 -14.18
N GLN A 90 -7.54 1.07 -13.32
CA GLN A 90 -7.78 0.91 -11.89
C GLN A 90 -9.29 0.96 -11.66
N HIS A 91 -9.89 -0.19 -11.35
CA HIS A 91 -11.33 -0.33 -11.25
C HIS A 91 -11.84 -0.34 -9.81
N GLU A 92 -12.81 0.53 -9.57
CA GLU A 92 -13.64 0.58 -8.39
C GLU A 92 -15.03 1.08 -8.80
N PHE A 93 -16.11 0.53 -8.21
CA PHE A 93 -17.48 0.78 -8.68
C PHE A 93 -17.90 2.25 -8.57
N GLY A 94 -17.29 3.00 -7.64
CA GLY A 94 -17.54 4.43 -7.46
C GLY A 94 -16.74 5.36 -8.38
N LEU A 95 -15.82 4.84 -9.22
CA LEU A 95 -14.98 5.67 -10.08
C LEU A 95 -15.59 5.99 -11.44
N PHE A 96 -16.42 5.09 -11.97
CA PHE A 96 -16.98 5.20 -13.32
C PHE A 96 -18.48 5.46 -13.26
N GLY A 97 -18.99 6.18 -14.26
CA GLY A 97 -20.40 6.49 -14.42
C GLY A 97 -21.22 5.29 -14.90
N GLY A 98 -22.55 5.41 -14.78
CA GLY A 98 -23.49 4.33 -15.09
C GLY A 98 -23.58 3.28 -13.99
N THR A 99 -24.55 2.37 -14.12
CA THR A 99 -24.75 1.30 -13.13
C THR A 99 -23.52 0.39 -13.08
N TYR A 100 -22.92 0.26 -11.89
CA TYR A 100 -21.68 -0.49 -11.65
C TYR A 100 -20.51 -0.11 -12.57
N GLY A 101 -20.45 1.15 -13.04
CA GLY A 101 -19.40 1.62 -13.94
C GLY A 101 -19.59 1.27 -15.41
N SER A 102 -20.82 0.94 -15.83
CA SER A 102 -21.14 0.50 -17.20
C SER A 102 -20.75 1.47 -18.32
N PHE A 103 -20.56 2.76 -18.05
CA PHE A 103 -20.05 3.70 -19.08
C PHE A 103 -18.65 3.32 -19.56
N LEU A 104 -17.88 2.58 -18.75
CA LEU A 104 -16.57 2.08 -19.16
C LEU A 104 -16.63 1.16 -20.39
N LEU A 105 -17.78 0.54 -20.67
CA LEU A 105 -17.98 -0.27 -21.88
C LEU A 105 -17.85 0.55 -23.16
N ASP A 106 -18.22 1.84 -23.13
CA ASP A 106 -18.08 2.71 -24.30
C ASP A 106 -16.60 3.00 -24.61
N PHE A 107 -15.76 3.07 -23.57
CA PHE A 107 -14.30 3.14 -23.73
C PHE A 107 -13.75 1.82 -24.28
N LEU A 108 -14.17 0.70 -23.69
CA LEU A 108 -13.67 -0.64 -24.04
C LEU A 108 -14.07 -1.08 -25.46
N GLY A 109 -15.24 -0.66 -25.94
CA GLY A 109 -15.68 -0.91 -27.32
C GLY A 109 -14.89 -0.15 -28.38
N VAL A 110 -14.08 0.85 -27.98
CA VAL A 110 -13.35 1.74 -28.89
C VAL A 110 -11.83 1.56 -28.79
N ILE A 111 -11.30 1.24 -27.60
CA ILE A 111 -9.86 1.08 -27.39
C ILE A 111 -9.33 -0.12 -28.19
N LYS A 112 -8.23 0.08 -28.93
CA LYS A 112 -7.58 -0.96 -29.76
C LYS A 112 -6.31 -1.51 -29.12
N LYS A 113 -5.88 -0.92 -28.00
CA LYS A 113 -4.69 -1.33 -27.25
C LYS A 113 -5.09 -2.44 -26.25
N PRO A 114 -4.20 -3.40 -25.94
CA PRO A 114 -4.42 -4.37 -24.87
C PRO A 114 -4.84 -3.71 -23.56
N VAL A 115 -5.79 -4.32 -22.86
CA VAL A 115 -6.37 -3.80 -21.61
C VAL A 115 -6.04 -4.72 -20.45
N ALA A 116 -5.50 -4.16 -19.37
CA ALA A 116 -5.40 -4.82 -18.08
C ALA A 116 -6.30 -4.11 -17.06
N PHE A 117 -6.83 -4.83 -16.08
CA PHE A 117 -7.56 -4.25 -14.96
C PHE A 117 -6.85 -4.54 -13.65
N THR A 118 -6.95 -3.64 -12.67
CA THR A 118 -6.85 -4.00 -11.24
C THR A 118 -8.20 -3.75 -10.61
N PHE A 119 -8.82 -4.79 -10.04
CA PHE A 119 -10.05 -4.63 -9.26
C PHE A 119 -9.71 -4.35 -7.80
N HIS A 120 -10.02 -3.13 -7.33
CA HIS A 120 -9.83 -2.73 -5.93
C HIS A 120 -10.91 -3.28 -4.99
N SER A 121 -12.09 -3.54 -5.54
CA SER A 121 -13.19 -4.23 -4.87
C SER A 121 -13.67 -5.41 -5.72
N VAL A 122 -13.87 -6.56 -5.08
CA VAL A 122 -14.45 -7.76 -5.68
C VAL A 122 -15.52 -8.27 -4.73
N THR A 123 -16.77 -7.97 -5.05
CA THR A 123 -17.92 -8.23 -4.17
C THR A 123 -18.39 -9.68 -4.31
N PRO A 124 -18.46 -10.48 -3.23
CA PRO A 124 -19.02 -11.82 -3.27
C PRO A 124 -20.54 -11.80 -3.48
N ASN A 125 -21.12 -12.91 -3.94
CA ASN A 125 -22.56 -13.08 -4.15
C ASN A 125 -23.21 -11.94 -4.97
N PRO A 126 -22.70 -11.63 -6.17
CA PRO A 126 -23.26 -10.55 -6.98
C PRO A 126 -24.70 -10.85 -7.39
N ASN A 127 -25.53 -9.80 -7.45
CA ASN A 127 -26.80 -9.88 -8.16
C ASN A 127 -26.55 -10.07 -9.68
N ASN A 128 -27.60 -10.40 -10.43
CA ASN A 128 -27.48 -10.70 -11.85
C ASN A 128 -26.92 -9.52 -12.67
N GLU A 129 -27.28 -8.29 -12.30
CA GLU A 129 -26.82 -7.08 -13.01
C GLU A 129 -25.32 -6.84 -12.79
N LEU A 130 -24.86 -6.81 -11.53
CA LEU A 130 -23.45 -6.68 -11.17
C LEU A 130 -22.61 -7.78 -11.80
N ARG A 131 -23.07 -9.04 -11.73
CA ARG A 131 -22.39 -10.17 -12.37
C ARG A 131 -22.24 -9.94 -13.88
N SER A 132 -23.30 -9.50 -14.53
CA SER A 132 -23.31 -9.30 -15.99
C SER A 132 -22.39 -8.16 -16.40
N VAL A 133 -22.42 -7.02 -15.69
CA VAL A 133 -21.55 -5.87 -15.96
C VAL A 133 -20.08 -6.27 -15.76
N VAL A 134 -19.72 -6.87 -14.62
CA VAL A 134 -18.32 -7.27 -14.36
C VAL A 134 -17.82 -8.29 -15.38
N ARG A 135 -18.62 -9.30 -15.75
CA ARG A 135 -18.25 -10.27 -16.79
C ARG A 135 -18.02 -9.60 -18.14
N MET A 136 -18.88 -8.65 -18.50
CA MET A 136 -18.75 -7.91 -19.76
C MET A 136 -17.55 -6.96 -19.75
N LEU A 137 -17.19 -6.34 -18.63
CA LEU A 137 -15.95 -5.56 -18.51
C LEU A 137 -14.72 -6.48 -18.69
N ILE A 138 -14.71 -7.63 -18.00
CA ILE A 138 -13.60 -8.59 -18.04
C ILE A 138 -13.47 -9.26 -19.42
N SER A 139 -14.53 -9.39 -20.21
CA SER A 139 -14.41 -9.96 -21.56
C SER A 139 -13.58 -9.11 -22.53
N TYR A 140 -13.34 -7.83 -22.22
CA TYR A 140 -12.39 -6.97 -22.96
C TYR A 140 -10.97 -7.00 -22.39
N ALA A 141 -10.76 -7.63 -21.23
CA ALA A 141 -9.46 -7.65 -20.58
C ALA A 141 -8.54 -8.69 -21.24
N ASN A 142 -7.25 -8.37 -21.29
CA ASN A 142 -6.18 -9.32 -21.55
C ASN A 142 -5.58 -9.86 -20.24
N SER A 143 -5.76 -9.16 -19.12
CA SER A 143 -5.38 -9.60 -17.78
C SER A 143 -6.18 -8.87 -16.70
N VAL A 144 -6.53 -9.56 -15.61
CA VAL A 144 -7.25 -9.02 -14.46
C VAL A 144 -6.41 -9.23 -13.20
N PHE A 145 -5.99 -8.14 -12.59
CA PHE A 145 -5.19 -8.12 -11.38
C PHE A 145 -6.10 -8.07 -10.16
N VAL A 146 -5.80 -8.92 -9.17
CA VAL A 146 -6.46 -8.94 -7.86
C VAL A 146 -5.42 -9.01 -6.75
N MET A 147 -5.75 -8.41 -5.61
CA MET A 147 -4.80 -8.23 -4.49
C MET A 147 -4.92 -9.26 -3.38
N THR A 148 -5.93 -10.14 -3.42
CA THR A 148 -6.12 -11.22 -2.45
C THR A 148 -6.50 -12.51 -3.15
N ASN A 149 -6.13 -13.65 -2.55
CA ASN A 149 -6.57 -14.96 -3.00
C ASN A 149 -8.09 -15.10 -2.89
N LYS A 150 -8.72 -14.45 -1.89
CA LYS A 150 -10.17 -14.38 -1.75
C LYS A 150 -10.82 -13.66 -2.92
N SER A 151 -10.29 -12.52 -3.37
CA SER A 151 -10.78 -11.83 -4.56
C SER A 151 -10.63 -12.70 -5.82
N GLN A 152 -9.52 -13.42 -5.98
CA GLN A 152 -9.35 -14.38 -7.07
C GLN A 152 -10.44 -15.47 -7.03
N LYS A 153 -10.66 -16.09 -5.86
CA LYS A 153 -11.69 -17.12 -5.68
C LYS A 153 -13.08 -16.59 -6.01
N ILE A 154 -13.42 -15.37 -5.56
CA ILE A 154 -14.72 -14.76 -5.86
C ILE A 154 -14.90 -14.58 -7.38
N LEU A 155 -13.90 -14.07 -8.10
CA LEU A 155 -14.01 -13.92 -9.56
C LEU A 155 -14.23 -15.26 -10.28
N ILE A 156 -13.56 -16.32 -9.83
CA ILE A 156 -13.72 -17.67 -10.40
C ILE A 156 -15.09 -18.26 -10.06
N GLU A 157 -15.44 -18.27 -8.78
CA GLU A 157 -16.60 -19.00 -8.26
C GLU A 157 -17.92 -18.25 -8.52
N ASP A 158 -17.96 -16.95 -8.25
CA ASP A 158 -19.20 -16.16 -8.27
C ASP A 158 -19.46 -15.48 -9.62
N TYR A 159 -18.39 -15.10 -10.32
CA TYR A 159 -18.45 -14.41 -11.62
C TYR A 159 -18.14 -15.34 -12.80
N LYS A 160 -17.68 -16.58 -12.54
CA LYS A 160 -17.33 -17.56 -13.59
C LYS A 160 -16.28 -17.03 -14.57
N ILE A 161 -15.26 -16.37 -14.02
CA ILE A 161 -14.09 -15.89 -14.78
C ILE A 161 -13.03 -16.98 -14.79
N GLU A 162 -12.47 -17.25 -15.96
CA GLU A 162 -11.38 -18.21 -16.14
C GLU A 162 -10.15 -17.82 -15.30
N LYS A 163 -9.42 -18.82 -14.78
CA LYS A 163 -8.30 -18.55 -13.87
C LYS A 163 -7.11 -17.91 -14.59
N GLU A 164 -6.95 -18.23 -15.87
CA GLU A 164 -5.80 -17.92 -16.71
C GLU A 164 -5.66 -16.41 -16.97
N ILE A 165 -6.78 -15.68 -16.99
CA ILE A 165 -6.77 -14.22 -17.12
C ILE A 165 -6.51 -13.51 -15.78
N ILE A 166 -6.65 -14.20 -14.65
CA ILE A 166 -6.52 -13.59 -13.32
C ILE A 166 -5.07 -13.69 -12.82
N THR A 167 -4.44 -12.54 -12.62
CA THR A 167 -3.11 -12.42 -12.02
C THR A 167 -3.22 -11.95 -10.57
N TYR A 168 -2.66 -12.71 -9.63
CA TYR A 168 -2.53 -12.27 -8.25
C TYR A 168 -1.32 -11.33 -8.09
N VAL A 169 -1.58 -10.09 -7.68
CA VAL A 169 -0.53 -9.12 -7.32
C VAL A 169 -0.94 -8.44 -6.02
N PRO A 170 -0.26 -8.71 -4.89
CA PRO A 170 -0.62 -8.12 -3.60
C PRO A 170 -0.51 -6.60 -3.64
N HIS A 171 -1.19 -5.93 -2.70
CA HIS A 171 -0.99 -4.50 -2.51
C HIS A 171 0.46 -4.22 -2.14
N GLY A 172 1.03 -3.17 -2.74
CA GLY A 172 2.41 -2.81 -2.49
C GLY A 172 2.66 -2.28 -1.07
N THR A 173 3.85 -2.57 -0.56
CA THR A 173 4.38 -2.05 0.71
C THR A 173 5.64 -1.25 0.47
N HIS A 174 5.88 -0.26 1.34
CA HIS A 174 7.12 0.52 1.31
C HIS A 174 8.26 -0.29 1.92
N ILE A 175 9.45 -0.22 1.31
CA ILE A 175 10.66 -0.75 1.95
C ILE A 175 11.09 0.25 3.01
N VAL A 176 10.83 -0.10 4.26
CA VAL A 176 11.18 0.71 5.43
C VAL A 176 12.31 0.03 6.18
N SER A 177 13.36 0.79 6.51
CA SER A 177 14.39 0.31 7.43
C SER A 177 13.77 0.11 8.81
N TYR A 178 13.93 -1.08 9.38
CA TYR A 178 13.51 -1.32 10.76
C TYR A 178 14.21 -0.35 11.70
N GLU A 179 13.43 0.26 12.58
CA GLU A 179 13.86 1.21 13.58
C GLU A 179 13.18 0.87 14.90
N ASN A 180 13.96 0.89 15.99
CA ASN A 180 13.41 0.62 17.31
C ASN A 180 12.33 1.67 17.65
N PRO A 181 11.11 1.26 18.08
CA PRO A 181 10.02 2.18 18.37
C PRO A 181 10.37 3.28 19.38
N THR A 182 11.24 3.01 20.36
CA THR A 182 11.69 4.02 21.33
C THR A 182 12.46 5.15 20.66
N LYS A 183 13.27 4.86 19.64
CA LYS A 183 13.98 5.89 18.85
C LYS A 183 12.98 6.70 18.03
N ALA A 184 12.07 6.03 17.31
CA ALA A 184 11.06 6.69 16.49
C ALA A 184 10.14 7.64 17.30
N LYS A 185 9.77 7.25 18.53
CA LYS A 185 8.96 8.08 19.45
C LYS A 185 9.62 9.38 19.88
N GLN A 186 10.95 9.49 19.86
CA GLN A 186 11.65 10.72 20.25
C GLN A 186 11.27 11.88 19.34
N LYS A 187 11.07 11.61 18.05
CA LYS A 187 10.68 12.61 17.04
C LYS A 187 9.36 13.33 17.37
N PHE A 188 8.48 12.66 18.10
CA PHE A 188 7.12 13.14 18.41
C PHE A 188 6.89 13.39 19.90
N ASN A 189 7.93 13.37 20.73
CA ASN A 189 7.84 13.48 22.19
C ASN A 189 6.95 12.39 22.83
N LEU A 190 6.89 11.20 22.24
CA LEU A 190 6.02 10.09 22.66
C LEU A 190 6.73 9.05 23.53
N LYS A 191 7.97 9.31 23.97
CA LYS A 191 8.82 8.32 24.65
C LYS A 191 8.20 7.71 25.92
N ASN A 192 7.36 8.48 26.62
CA ASN A 192 6.72 8.08 27.87
C ASN A 192 5.36 7.41 27.65
N ASN A 193 4.89 7.33 26.40
CA ASN A 193 3.58 6.80 26.06
C ASN A 193 3.65 5.40 25.45
N LYS A 194 2.61 4.62 25.74
CA LYS A 194 2.25 3.44 24.94
C LYS A 194 1.34 3.91 23.81
N VAL A 195 1.85 3.95 22.59
CA VAL A 195 1.22 4.56 21.43
C VAL A 195 0.37 3.52 20.70
N LEU A 196 -0.93 3.75 20.68
CA LEU A 196 -1.84 3.10 19.75
C LEU A 196 -2.01 4.01 18.53
N SER A 197 -2.15 3.46 17.33
CA SER A 197 -2.46 4.31 16.18
C SER A 197 -3.40 3.66 15.18
N THR A 198 -4.15 4.51 14.49
CA THR A 198 -4.79 4.20 13.22
C THR A 198 -4.52 5.34 12.25
N PHE A 199 -4.58 5.08 10.93
CA PHE A 199 -4.34 6.16 9.97
C PHE A 199 -5.18 6.12 8.69
N GLY A 200 -5.13 7.22 7.95
CA GLY A 200 -5.61 7.41 6.59
C GLY A 200 -6.89 8.23 6.54
N LEU A 201 -7.54 8.32 5.38
CA LEU A 201 -8.77 9.11 5.24
C LEU A 201 -9.90 8.56 6.13
N LEU A 202 -10.48 9.40 6.99
CA LEU A 202 -11.53 8.96 7.90
C LEU A 202 -12.88 8.83 7.21
N GLY A 203 -13.65 7.86 7.68
CA GLY A 203 -15.02 7.59 7.29
C GLY A 203 -15.58 6.47 8.17
N SER A 204 -16.90 6.37 8.21
CA SER A 204 -17.61 5.40 9.06
C SER A 204 -17.17 3.95 8.84
N GLY A 205 -16.76 3.59 7.63
CA GLY A 205 -16.25 2.25 7.30
C GLY A 205 -15.00 1.83 8.09
N LYS A 206 -14.22 2.79 8.63
CA LYS A 206 -13.04 2.48 9.47
C LYS A 206 -13.35 2.11 10.90
N SER A 207 -14.60 2.31 11.33
CA SER A 207 -15.10 2.06 12.68
C SER A 207 -14.14 2.47 13.81
N ILE A 208 -13.66 3.72 13.75
CA ILE A 208 -12.76 4.26 14.79
C ILE A 208 -13.47 4.28 16.15
N GLU A 209 -14.79 4.38 16.16
CA GLU A 209 -15.64 4.23 17.33
C GLU A 209 -15.43 2.91 18.08
N THR A 210 -15.08 1.81 17.40
CA THR A 210 -14.75 0.53 18.07
C THR A 210 -13.47 0.66 18.89
N ALA A 211 -12.44 1.31 18.36
CA ALA A 211 -11.22 1.60 19.11
C ALA A 211 -11.50 2.54 20.29
N LEU A 212 -12.28 3.61 20.09
CA LEU A 212 -12.63 4.53 21.16
C LEU A 212 -13.40 3.84 22.30
N LYS A 213 -14.34 2.95 21.98
CA LYS A 213 -15.08 2.15 22.98
C LYS A 213 -14.19 1.14 23.72
N ALA A 214 -13.11 0.68 23.11
CA ALA A 214 -12.13 -0.21 23.75
C ALA A 214 -11.18 0.54 24.71
N LEU A 215 -10.95 1.85 24.48
CA LEU A 215 -9.97 2.63 25.24
C LEU A 215 -10.20 2.64 26.76
N PRO A 216 -11.42 2.81 27.31
CA PRO A 216 -11.64 2.84 28.75
C PRO A 216 -11.05 1.62 29.47
N GLU A 217 -11.17 0.43 28.90
CA GLU A 217 -10.63 -0.80 29.50
C GLU A 217 -9.11 -0.89 29.34
N ILE A 218 -8.58 -0.45 28.20
CA ILE A 218 -7.13 -0.37 27.97
C ILE A 218 -6.47 0.60 28.94
N ILE A 219 -7.09 1.77 29.19
CA ILE A 219 -6.57 2.81 30.08
C ILE A 219 -6.44 2.29 31.52
N LYS A 220 -7.40 1.51 32.02
CA LYS A 220 -7.32 0.90 33.36
C LYS A 220 -6.07 0.04 33.53
N HIS A 221 -5.64 -0.65 32.48
CA HIS A 221 -4.48 -1.55 32.49
C HIS A 221 -3.18 -0.85 32.10
N THR A 222 -3.24 0.16 31.22
CA THR A 222 -2.09 0.92 30.71
C THR A 222 -2.37 2.42 30.82
N PRO A 223 -2.16 3.05 31.99
CA PRO A 223 -2.52 4.45 32.23
C PRO A 223 -1.70 5.48 31.43
N ASN A 224 -0.59 5.09 30.81
CA ASN A 224 0.21 5.95 29.94
C ASN A 224 -0.06 5.73 28.44
N VAL A 225 -1.18 5.08 28.09
CA VAL A 225 -1.57 4.87 26.70
C VAL A 225 -1.93 6.20 26.01
N LEU A 226 -1.62 6.32 24.73
CA LEU A 226 -2.06 7.42 23.88
C LEU A 226 -2.50 6.88 22.53
N TYR A 227 -3.73 7.16 22.13
CA TYR A 227 -4.27 6.75 20.84
C TYR A 227 -4.20 7.88 19.82
N LEU A 228 -3.40 7.69 18.77
CA LEU A 228 -3.25 8.61 17.66
C LEU A 228 -4.21 8.24 16.53
N VAL A 229 -5.12 9.15 16.21
CA VAL A 229 -5.99 9.03 15.04
C VAL A 229 -5.43 9.93 13.94
N ILE A 230 -4.72 9.32 13.00
CA ILE A 230 -3.86 10.03 12.04
C ILE A 230 -4.56 10.19 10.69
N GLY A 231 -4.88 11.42 10.31
CA GLY A 231 -5.47 11.72 9.01
C GLY A 231 -6.68 12.62 9.12
N LYS A 232 -7.10 13.11 7.95
CA LYS A 232 -8.32 13.90 7.79
C LYS A 232 -9.48 13.05 7.29
N THR A 233 -10.70 13.53 7.45
CA THR A 233 -11.88 12.89 6.85
C THR A 233 -11.82 12.91 5.33
N HIS A 234 -12.31 11.82 4.72
CA HIS A 234 -12.40 11.73 3.26
C HIS A 234 -13.21 12.92 2.72
N PRO A 235 -12.71 13.67 1.72
CA PRO A 235 -13.38 14.87 1.22
C PRO A 235 -14.86 14.66 0.85
N ASN A 236 -15.17 13.53 0.21
CA ASN A 236 -16.55 13.15 -0.16
C ASN A 236 -17.52 12.98 1.03
N ASN A 237 -17.01 12.80 2.26
CA ASN A 237 -17.83 12.67 3.46
C ASN A 237 -18.11 14.03 4.13
N ILE A 238 -17.42 15.09 3.71
CA ILE A 238 -17.62 16.46 4.19
C ILE A 238 -18.67 17.12 3.29
N LYS A 239 -19.83 17.46 3.87
CA LYS A 239 -20.92 18.12 3.14
C LYS A 239 -21.17 19.49 3.76
N ASN A 240 -21.24 20.53 2.93
CA ASN A 240 -21.45 21.92 3.38
C ASN A 240 -20.46 22.35 4.49
N ASN A 241 -19.19 21.95 4.36
CA ASN A 241 -18.13 22.16 5.36
C ASN A 241 -18.39 21.52 6.75
N VAL A 242 -19.31 20.56 6.85
CA VAL A 242 -19.58 19.82 8.08
C VAL A 242 -18.95 18.43 8.02
N ASP A 243 -18.04 18.16 8.94
CA ASP A 243 -17.42 16.84 9.14
C ASP A 243 -18.19 16.04 10.21
N LYS A 244 -19.31 15.44 9.79
CA LYS A 244 -20.19 14.71 10.71
C LYS A 244 -19.49 13.55 11.42
N TYR A 245 -18.60 12.84 10.72
CA TYR A 245 -17.94 11.68 11.30
C TYR A 245 -16.88 12.09 12.32
N ARG A 246 -16.06 13.11 12.04
CA ARG A 246 -15.13 13.66 13.03
C ARG A 246 -15.87 14.17 14.26
N ASN A 247 -16.91 14.99 14.08
CA ASN A 247 -17.67 15.55 15.19
C ASN A 247 -18.26 14.44 16.07
N TYR A 248 -18.77 13.37 15.46
CA TYR A 248 -19.22 12.18 16.19
C TYR A 248 -18.10 11.54 17.03
N LEU A 249 -16.90 11.36 16.47
CA LEU A 249 -15.78 10.79 17.20
C LEU A 249 -15.31 11.69 18.36
N GLU A 250 -15.31 13.01 18.17
CA GLU A 250 -14.95 13.97 19.21
C GLU A 250 -15.96 13.97 20.37
N LEU A 251 -17.26 13.96 20.06
CA LEU A 251 -18.32 13.81 21.06
C LEU A 251 -18.19 12.49 21.82
N LEU A 252 -17.93 11.38 21.12
CA LEU A 252 -17.74 10.08 21.76
C LEU A 252 -16.53 10.08 22.71
N VAL A 253 -15.44 10.78 22.36
CA VAL A 253 -14.27 10.95 23.24
C VAL A 253 -14.64 11.71 24.52
N GLU A 254 -15.50 12.73 24.42
CA GLU A 254 -15.99 13.50 25.56
C GLU A 254 -16.94 12.67 26.44
N GLU A 255 -17.90 11.97 25.83
CA GLU A 255 -18.85 11.08 26.51
C GLU A 255 -18.14 9.97 27.30
N LEU A 256 -17.07 9.41 26.75
CA LEU A 256 -16.27 8.37 27.39
C LEU A 256 -15.26 8.92 28.42
N GLY A 257 -15.07 10.25 28.50
CA GLY A 257 -14.12 10.87 29.43
C GLY A 257 -12.65 10.58 29.09
N ILE A 258 -12.32 10.27 27.83
CA ILE A 258 -10.99 9.80 27.39
C ILE A 258 -10.18 10.87 26.63
N LYS A 259 -10.55 12.15 26.75
CA LYS A 259 -9.92 13.27 26.01
C LYS A 259 -8.40 13.33 26.12
N ASN A 260 -7.85 13.02 27.30
CA ASN A 260 -6.39 13.06 27.53
C ASN A 260 -5.63 11.87 26.92
N TYR A 261 -6.36 10.87 26.41
CA TYR A 261 -5.81 9.62 25.87
C TYR A 261 -5.96 9.52 24.35
N VAL A 262 -6.57 10.51 23.68
CA VAL A 262 -6.82 10.51 22.24
C VAL A 262 -6.27 11.78 21.62
N HIS A 263 -5.46 11.64 20.56
CA HIS A 263 -4.95 12.76 19.80
C HIS A 263 -5.32 12.63 18.32
N PHE A 264 -6.12 13.58 17.83
CA PHE A 264 -6.52 13.66 16.43
C PHE A 264 -5.48 14.47 15.63
N ILE A 265 -4.70 13.80 14.78
CA ILE A 265 -3.79 14.46 13.85
C ILE A 265 -4.54 14.76 12.56
N ASN A 266 -5.30 15.86 12.57
CA ASN A 266 -6.28 16.19 11.54
C ASN A 266 -5.67 16.88 10.30
N ARG A 267 -4.73 16.22 9.63
CA ARG A 267 -4.19 16.68 8.34
C ARG A 267 -3.86 15.52 7.43
N TYR A 268 -3.73 15.80 6.14
CA TYR A 268 -3.13 14.85 5.22
C TYR A 268 -1.63 14.79 5.50
N ILE A 269 -1.12 13.60 5.84
CA ILE A 269 0.28 13.39 6.21
C ILE A 269 1.03 12.84 4.99
N GLU A 270 2.16 13.45 4.66
CA GLU A 270 3.05 12.97 3.62
C GLU A 270 3.68 11.63 3.98
N ILE A 271 4.02 10.82 2.97
CA ILE A 271 4.39 9.41 3.18
C ILE A 271 5.54 9.23 4.20
N ASN A 272 6.62 10.00 4.10
CA ASN A 272 7.77 9.83 5.00
C ASN A 272 7.41 10.14 6.46
N GLU A 273 6.64 11.20 6.70
CA GLU A 273 6.18 11.53 8.05
C GLU A 273 5.20 10.47 8.58
N LEU A 274 4.33 9.94 7.72
CA LEU A 274 3.41 8.86 8.09
C LEU A 274 4.17 7.59 8.50
N LEU A 275 5.20 7.19 7.75
CA LEU A 275 6.01 6.02 8.10
C LEU A 275 6.71 6.20 9.45
N ASP A 276 7.12 7.42 9.79
CA ASP A 276 7.72 7.73 11.10
C ASP A 276 6.70 7.61 12.25
N TYR A 277 5.45 8.06 12.07
CA TYR A 277 4.39 7.82 13.05
C TYR A 277 4.12 6.32 13.25
N LEU A 278 4.12 5.55 12.16
CA LEU A 278 3.91 4.10 12.23
C LEU A 278 5.06 3.42 12.99
N LYS A 279 6.31 3.78 12.73
CA LYS A 279 7.45 3.27 13.53
C LYS A 279 7.36 3.65 15.01
N ALA A 280 6.71 4.76 15.35
CA ALA A 280 6.49 5.19 16.73
C ALA A 280 5.29 4.51 17.42
N THR A 281 4.59 3.59 16.72
CA THR A 281 3.39 2.90 17.21
C THR A 281 3.75 1.60 17.95
N ASP A 282 3.22 1.40 19.15
CA ASP A 282 3.34 0.10 19.86
C ASP A 282 2.28 -0.89 19.41
N VAL A 283 1.04 -0.46 19.11
CA VAL A 283 0.02 -1.33 18.54
C VAL A 283 -0.81 -0.56 17.51
N TYR A 284 -0.84 -1.09 16.29
CA TYR A 284 -1.68 -0.56 15.23
C TYR A 284 -3.07 -1.19 15.30
N LEU A 285 -4.11 -0.35 15.34
CA LEU A 285 -5.50 -0.76 15.42
C LEU A 285 -6.15 -0.64 14.03
N PHE A 286 -6.51 -1.77 13.44
CA PHE A 286 -7.25 -1.83 12.18
C PHE A 286 -8.69 -2.28 12.44
N THR A 287 -9.63 -1.32 12.46
CA THR A 287 -11.02 -1.54 12.88
C THR A 287 -12.03 -1.46 11.74
N SER A 288 -11.66 -1.84 10.51
CA SER A 288 -12.60 -1.79 9.40
C SER A 288 -13.85 -2.64 9.68
N LYS A 289 -15.03 -2.11 9.36
CA LYS A 289 -16.31 -2.82 9.54
C LYS A 289 -16.89 -3.41 8.27
N ASP A 290 -16.20 -3.29 7.15
CA ASP A 290 -16.60 -3.95 5.92
C ASP A 290 -15.98 -5.35 5.84
N PRO A 291 -16.76 -6.44 6.07
CA PRO A 291 -16.24 -7.81 5.99
C PRO A 291 -15.78 -8.19 4.59
N ASN A 292 -16.18 -7.45 3.56
CA ASN A 292 -15.86 -7.71 2.16
C ASN A 292 -14.76 -6.80 1.63
N GLN A 293 -14.17 -5.93 2.47
CA GLN A 293 -13.07 -5.08 2.06
C GLN A 293 -11.91 -5.97 1.54
N ALA A 294 -11.70 -5.94 0.22
CA ALA A 294 -10.73 -6.80 -0.42
C ALA A 294 -9.32 -6.52 0.07
N VAL A 295 -8.95 -5.24 0.21
CA VAL A 295 -7.60 -4.84 0.60
C VAL A 295 -7.59 -3.56 1.42
N SER A 296 -6.52 -3.37 2.20
CA SER A 296 -6.28 -2.14 2.96
C SER A 296 -4.82 -1.73 2.85
N GLY A 297 -4.58 -0.61 2.17
CA GLY A 297 -3.24 0.00 2.12
C GLY A 297 -2.78 0.48 3.51
N THR A 298 -3.69 0.86 4.39
CA THR A 298 -3.29 1.35 5.72
C THR A 298 -2.76 0.22 6.60
N PHE A 299 -3.40 -0.94 6.53
CA PHE A 299 -2.90 -2.16 7.14
C PHE A 299 -1.56 -2.58 6.53
N ALA A 300 -1.42 -2.57 5.20
CA ALA A 300 -0.18 -2.93 4.52
C ALA A 300 1.01 -2.06 4.99
N TYR A 301 0.80 -0.75 5.15
CA TYR A 301 1.86 0.17 5.55
C TYR A 301 2.26 -0.03 7.02
N ALA A 302 1.28 -0.21 7.92
CA ALA A 302 1.56 -0.52 9.32
C ALA A 302 2.41 -1.79 9.45
N MET A 303 2.04 -2.83 8.70
CA MET A 303 2.81 -4.07 8.64
C MET A 303 4.25 -3.83 8.14
N SER A 304 4.40 -3.01 7.10
CA SER A 304 5.72 -2.67 6.53
C SER A 304 6.62 -1.86 7.46
N CYS A 305 6.05 -1.22 8.49
CA CYS A 305 6.78 -0.50 9.53
C CYS A 305 7.03 -1.33 10.79
N ALA A 306 6.78 -2.64 10.76
CA ALA A 306 6.90 -3.53 11.91
C ALA A 306 5.98 -3.12 13.08
N CYS A 307 4.80 -2.57 12.78
CA CYS A 307 3.81 -2.38 13.82
C CYS A 307 3.27 -3.75 14.27
N PRO A 308 3.18 -4.02 15.58
CA PRO A 308 2.29 -5.04 16.12
C PRO A 308 0.85 -4.69 15.76
N ILE A 309 0.03 -5.66 15.33
CA ILE A 309 -1.30 -5.38 14.77
C ILE A 309 -2.40 -6.13 15.53
N VAL A 310 -3.45 -5.38 15.88
CA VAL A 310 -4.77 -5.95 16.19
C VAL A 310 -5.74 -5.48 15.10
N ALA A 311 -6.36 -6.43 14.41
CA ALA A 311 -7.14 -6.14 13.21
C ALA A 311 -8.47 -6.88 13.17
N THR A 312 -9.49 -6.23 12.59
CA THR A 312 -10.72 -6.92 12.22
C THR A 312 -10.49 -7.91 11.09
N ALA A 313 -11.27 -8.98 11.09
CA ALA A 313 -11.09 -10.13 10.20
C ALA A 313 -11.72 -9.91 8.80
N ILE A 314 -11.00 -9.20 7.92
CA ILE A 314 -11.33 -8.99 6.50
C ILE A 314 -10.47 -9.90 5.60
N PRO A 315 -10.78 -10.08 4.29
CA PRO A 315 -9.99 -10.90 3.37
C PRO A 315 -8.48 -10.67 3.45
N HIS A 316 -8.04 -9.42 3.38
CA HIS A 316 -6.62 -9.08 3.41
C HIS A 316 -5.94 -9.44 4.74
N THR A 317 -6.57 -9.14 5.88
CA THR A 317 -5.98 -9.42 7.19
C THR A 317 -5.95 -10.92 7.47
N LYS A 318 -6.98 -11.67 7.06
CA LYS A 318 -7.02 -13.14 7.17
C LYS A 318 -5.93 -13.85 6.35
N GLU A 319 -5.55 -13.30 5.20
CA GLU A 319 -4.49 -13.91 4.37
C GLU A 319 -3.09 -13.68 4.93
N VAL A 320 -2.89 -12.59 5.65
CA VAL A 320 -1.55 -12.11 6.00
C VAL A 320 -1.23 -12.24 7.49
N LEU A 321 -2.21 -11.97 8.37
CA LEU A 321 -2.08 -12.12 9.82
C LEU A 321 -2.33 -13.56 10.23
N THR A 322 -1.24 -14.30 10.37
CA THR A 322 -1.22 -15.57 11.10
C THR A 322 -1.11 -15.31 12.61
N PRO A 323 -1.39 -16.32 13.48
CA PRO A 323 -1.37 -16.13 14.94
C PRO A 323 -0.03 -15.64 15.53
N ASP A 324 1.06 -15.81 14.80
CA ASP A 324 2.42 -15.35 15.12
C ASP A 324 2.76 -13.96 14.53
N ALA A 325 1.88 -13.36 13.73
CA ALA A 325 2.10 -12.06 13.08
C ALA A 325 1.16 -10.94 13.58
N GLY A 326 0.11 -11.29 14.33
CA GLY A 326 -0.82 -10.33 14.92
C GLY A 326 -2.10 -11.01 15.42
N ILE A 327 -3.05 -10.21 15.89
CA ILE A 327 -4.29 -10.71 16.50
C ILE A 327 -5.49 -10.27 15.68
N LEU A 328 -6.32 -11.24 15.29
CA LEU A 328 -7.61 -10.97 14.64
C LEU A 328 -8.72 -10.86 15.68
N VAL A 329 -9.62 -9.89 15.49
CA VAL A 329 -10.82 -9.68 16.29
C VAL A 329 -12.06 -9.61 15.41
N ASP A 330 -13.22 -9.85 16.01
CA ASP A 330 -14.49 -9.70 15.33
C ASP A 330 -14.81 -8.23 15.01
N ILE A 331 -15.54 -8.01 13.93
CA ILE A 331 -15.95 -6.69 13.47
C ILE A 331 -16.80 -6.02 14.57
N GLU A 332 -16.52 -4.73 14.81
CA GLU A 332 -17.20 -3.88 15.80
C GLU A 332 -17.15 -4.40 17.26
N ASN A 333 -16.30 -5.40 17.56
CA ASN A 333 -16.15 -5.97 18.89
C ASN A 333 -15.06 -5.23 19.71
N SER A 334 -15.48 -4.19 20.44
CA SER A 334 -14.56 -3.40 21.28
C SER A 334 -13.92 -4.20 22.42
N ASP A 335 -14.61 -5.21 22.93
CA ASP A 335 -14.12 -6.00 24.08
C ASP A 335 -12.97 -6.93 23.67
N GLN A 336 -13.10 -7.60 22.52
CA GLN A 336 -12.01 -8.38 21.94
C GLN A 336 -10.83 -7.47 21.56
N LEU A 337 -11.11 -6.31 20.97
CA LEU A 337 -10.09 -5.31 20.63
C LEU A 337 -9.32 -4.86 21.87
N ALA A 338 -10.02 -4.57 22.98
CA ALA A 338 -9.40 -4.18 24.24
C ALA A 338 -8.51 -5.30 24.80
N LYS A 339 -9.02 -6.53 24.89
CA LYS A 339 -8.26 -7.69 25.41
C LYS A 339 -6.99 -7.96 24.60
N ALA A 340 -7.10 -7.99 23.27
CA ALA A 340 -5.96 -8.20 22.38
C ALA A 340 -4.93 -7.07 22.50
N THR A 341 -5.39 -5.82 22.59
CA THR A 341 -4.50 -4.66 22.75
C THR A 341 -3.77 -4.70 24.09
N ILE A 342 -4.48 -5.01 25.18
CA ILE A 342 -3.88 -5.16 26.52
C ILE A 342 -2.82 -6.26 26.51
N GLN A 343 -3.11 -7.42 25.92
CA GLN A 343 -2.14 -8.51 25.78
C GLN A 343 -0.83 -8.04 25.13
N LEU A 344 -0.90 -7.36 23.99
CA LEU A 344 0.29 -6.85 23.30
C LEU A 344 0.99 -5.72 24.07
N LEU A 345 0.27 -4.91 24.84
CA LEU A 345 0.87 -3.85 25.65
C LEU A 345 1.59 -4.40 26.87
N SER A 346 1.07 -5.48 27.47
CA SER A 346 1.62 -6.14 28.66
C SER A 346 2.79 -7.07 28.38
N ASP A 347 2.91 -7.63 27.17
CA ASP A 347 3.97 -8.55 26.78
C ASP A 347 4.85 -7.94 25.67
N SER A 348 6.06 -7.48 26.02
CA SER A 348 6.99 -6.90 25.05
C SER A 348 7.55 -7.89 24.06
N ASP A 349 7.78 -9.13 24.50
CA ASP A 349 8.49 -10.13 23.71
C ASP A 349 7.55 -10.71 22.66
N LEU A 350 6.30 -11.00 23.05
CA LEU A 350 5.23 -11.34 22.11
C LEU A 350 5.01 -10.23 21.09
N ARG A 351 4.94 -8.98 21.56
CA ARG A 351 4.73 -7.81 20.70
C ARG A 351 5.85 -7.66 19.67
N GLU A 352 7.11 -7.78 20.08
CA GLU A 352 8.26 -7.69 19.19
C GLU A 352 8.30 -8.87 18.20
N ALA A 353 8.09 -10.10 18.67
CA ALA A 353 8.06 -11.28 17.81
C ALA A 353 6.99 -11.18 16.71
N MET A 354 5.78 -10.72 17.06
CA MET A 354 4.70 -10.50 16.08
C MET A 354 5.04 -9.41 15.08
N ALA A 355 5.57 -8.27 15.54
CA ALA A 355 6.01 -7.19 14.68
C ALA A 355 7.04 -7.63 13.64
N ILE A 356 8.04 -8.40 14.07
CA ILE A 356 9.11 -8.89 13.20
C ILE A 356 8.54 -9.85 12.16
N THR A 357 7.71 -10.80 12.58
CA THR A 357 7.08 -11.76 11.69
C THR A 357 6.23 -11.04 10.63
N ALA A 358 5.40 -10.09 11.05
CA ALA A 358 4.58 -9.29 10.15
C ALA A 358 5.45 -8.48 9.17
N PHE A 359 6.51 -7.84 9.67
CA PHE A 359 7.45 -7.05 8.87
C PHE A 359 8.16 -7.89 7.79
N GLN A 360 8.59 -9.11 8.12
CA GLN A 360 9.24 -10.03 7.17
C GLN A 360 8.30 -10.44 6.04
N LYS A 361 7.03 -10.71 6.35
CA LYS A 361 6.02 -11.05 5.32
C LYS A 361 5.78 -9.93 4.31
N THR A 362 6.05 -8.67 4.66
CA THR A 362 5.86 -7.53 3.75
C THR A 362 6.89 -7.46 2.63
N ARG A 363 7.99 -8.21 2.69
CA ARG A 363 9.11 -8.07 1.73
C ARG A 363 8.73 -8.53 0.33
N GLU A 364 7.92 -9.57 0.22
CA GLU A 364 7.43 -10.07 -1.06
C GLU A 364 6.44 -9.11 -1.74
N SER A 365 5.75 -8.29 -0.95
CA SER A 365 4.79 -7.31 -1.42
C SER A 365 5.41 -5.93 -1.61
N SER A 366 6.74 -5.77 -1.58
CA SER A 366 7.33 -4.45 -1.79
C SER A 366 6.90 -3.85 -3.14
N TRP A 367 6.77 -2.53 -3.20
CA TRP A 367 6.35 -1.86 -4.45
C TRP A 367 7.25 -2.19 -5.65
N GLU A 368 8.54 -2.47 -5.40
CA GLU A 368 9.48 -2.95 -6.40
C GLU A 368 9.07 -4.32 -6.95
N ASN A 369 8.78 -5.28 -6.07
CA ASN A 369 8.30 -6.60 -6.46
C ASN A 369 6.94 -6.54 -7.16
N VAL A 370 6.05 -5.65 -6.72
CA VAL A 370 4.78 -5.37 -7.38
C VAL A 370 5.00 -4.83 -8.79
N ALA A 371 5.92 -3.88 -8.98
CA ALA A 371 6.26 -3.34 -10.30
C ALA A 371 6.85 -4.42 -11.24
N ILE A 372 7.70 -5.31 -10.71
CA ILE A 372 8.25 -6.45 -11.45
C ILE A 372 7.13 -7.39 -11.90
N LYS A 373 6.19 -7.73 -11.01
CA LYS A 373 5.01 -8.56 -11.33
C LYS A 373 4.18 -7.92 -12.44
N HIS A 374 3.84 -6.64 -12.33
CA HIS A 374 3.09 -5.93 -13.37
C HIS A 374 3.78 -5.97 -14.73
N ILE A 375 5.06 -5.59 -14.81
CA ILE A 375 5.79 -5.57 -16.07
C ILE A 375 5.96 -6.97 -16.66
N ASN A 376 6.19 -8.00 -15.83
CA ASN A 376 6.27 -9.38 -16.31
C ASN A 376 4.95 -9.85 -16.93
N THR A 377 3.81 -9.47 -16.36
CA THR A 377 2.51 -9.72 -16.99
C THR A 377 2.38 -8.95 -18.30
N TYR A 378 2.65 -7.64 -18.31
CA TYR A 378 2.46 -6.81 -19.51
C TYR A 378 3.29 -7.22 -20.71
N LYS A 379 4.51 -7.73 -20.50
CA LYS A 379 5.38 -8.23 -21.58
C LYS A 379 4.67 -9.19 -22.51
N ASN A 380 3.77 -10.01 -21.96
CA ASN A 380 3.08 -11.06 -22.70
C ASN A 380 1.73 -10.60 -23.27
N LEU A 381 1.29 -9.38 -22.97
CA LEU A 381 0.00 -8.84 -23.44
C LEU A 381 0.12 -8.05 -24.74
N THR A 382 1.35 -7.74 -25.18
CA THR A 382 1.59 -6.96 -26.41
C THR A 382 2.18 -7.85 -27.50
N ASP A 383 1.85 -7.56 -28.76
CA ASP A 383 2.47 -8.19 -29.92
C ASP A 383 3.18 -7.13 -30.79
N PRO A 384 4.52 -7.19 -30.97
CA PRO A 384 5.44 -8.14 -30.33
C PRO A 384 5.59 -7.90 -28.82
N PRO A 385 6.08 -8.89 -28.05
CA PRO A 385 6.35 -8.75 -26.63
C PRO A 385 7.28 -7.58 -26.30
N LEU A 386 7.00 -6.87 -25.20
CA LEU A 386 7.82 -5.72 -24.79
C LEU A 386 9.25 -6.15 -24.45
N LYS A 387 10.24 -5.50 -25.08
CA LYS A 387 11.66 -5.66 -24.72
C LYS A 387 11.98 -4.75 -23.54
N ILE A 388 12.03 -5.34 -22.34
CA ILE A 388 12.22 -4.61 -21.09
C ILE A 388 13.67 -4.67 -20.63
N GLN A 389 14.20 -3.54 -20.18
CA GLN A 389 15.50 -3.47 -19.52
C GLN A 389 15.33 -3.07 -18.06
N TYR A 390 15.95 -3.86 -17.18
CA TYR A 390 16.01 -3.55 -15.75
C TYR A 390 17.01 -2.41 -15.49
N ASN A 391 16.59 -1.49 -14.62
CA ASN A 391 17.45 -0.54 -13.97
C ASN A 391 17.76 -1.09 -12.57
N TYR A 392 18.98 -1.58 -12.39
CA TYR A 392 19.43 -2.08 -11.10
C TYR A 392 19.42 -0.93 -10.07
N PRO A 393 18.97 -1.20 -8.83
CA PRO A 393 19.06 -0.22 -7.76
C PRO A 393 20.54 0.13 -7.49
N PRO A 394 20.82 1.31 -6.91
CA PRO A 394 22.16 1.63 -6.46
C PRO A 394 22.62 0.62 -5.41
N ILE A 395 23.91 0.30 -5.42
CA ILE A 395 24.54 -0.53 -4.39
C ILE A 395 24.48 0.24 -3.07
N LYS A 396 23.92 -0.38 -2.03
CA LYS A 396 23.83 0.19 -0.68
C LYS A 396 24.89 -0.45 0.22
N LEU A 397 25.80 0.37 0.74
CA LEU A 397 26.87 -0.08 1.64
C LEU A 397 26.52 0.14 3.11
N ASP A 398 25.38 0.77 3.41
CA ASP A 398 25.00 1.17 4.78
C ASP A 398 25.05 0.00 5.75
N HIS A 399 24.60 -1.18 5.34
CA HIS A 399 24.61 -2.37 6.18
C HIS A 399 26.04 -2.85 6.46
N ILE A 400 26.89 -2.94 5.44
CA ILE A 400 28.31 -3.32 5.61
C ILE A 400 29.00 -2.32 6.55
N LYS A 401 28.83 -1.01 6.30
CA LYS A 401 29.40 0.06 7.12
C LYS A 401 28.92 -0.03 8.57
N LYS A 402 27.61 -0.26 8.78
CA LYS A 402 27.02 -0.38 10.12
C LYS A 402 27.50 -1.63 10.87
N MET A 403 27.74 -2.73 10.16
CA MET A 403 28.23 -3.99 10.71
C MET A 403 29.74 -3.98 10.96
N THR A 404 30.47 -2.99 10.44
CA THR A 404 31.93 -2.93 10.52
C THR A 404 32.38 -2.08 11.70
N THR A 405 33.29 -2.63 12.51
CA THR A 405 34.01 -1.93 13.57
C THR A 405 35.45 -1.70 13.15
N ASN A 406 36.25 -1.08 14.02
CA ASN A 406 37.69 -0.96 13.82
C ASN A 406 38.45 -2.30 13.84
N LEU A 407 37.83 -3.39 14.30
CA LEU A 407 38.43 -4.73 14.30
C LEU A 407 38.04 -5.56 13.07
N GLY A 408 36.83 -5.35 12.54
CA GLY A 408 36.30 -6.12 11.43
C GLY A 408 34.78 -6.03 11.30
N ILE A 409 34.18 -6.82 10.41
CA ILE A 409 32.73 -6.95 10.30
C ILE A 409 32.18 -7.94 11.35
N ILE A 410 31.12 -7.53 12.04
CA ILE A 410 30.38 -8.34 13.02
C ILE A 410 29.68 -9.49 12.30
N GLN A 411 29.67 -10.68 12.90
CA GLN A 411 29.12 -11.89 12.28
C GLN A 411 27.61 -11.84 12.04
N PHE A 412 26.83 -11.45 13.06
CA PHE A 412 25.36 -11.49 12.99
C PHE A 412 24.73 -10.13 13.32
N SER A 413 23.53 -9.89 12.77
CA SER A 413 22.66 -8.78 13.12
C SER A 413 21.34 -9.28 13.71
N LYS A 414 20.76 -8.48 14.61
CA LYS A 414 19.35 -8.59 15.01
C LYS A 414 18.56 -7.64 14.11
N ILE A 415 18.01 -8.20 13.03
CA ILE A 415 17.34 -7.44 11.96
C ILE A 415 18.34 -6.44 11.34
N SER A 416 18.22 -5.14 11.66
CA SER A 416 19.04 -4.06 11.11
C SER A 416 20.09 -3.53 12.09
N GLU A 417 20.16 -4.07 13.31
CA GLU A 417 21.11 -3.67 14.34
C GLU A 417 22.20 -4.75 14.49
N PRO A 418 23.50 -4.40 14.46
CA PRO A 418 24.59 -5.37 14.66
C PRO A 418 24.50 -6.05 16.03
N ASP A 419 24.67 -7.37 16.08
CA ASP A 419 24.80 -8.12 17.32
C ASP A 419 26.27 -8.23 17.71
N ILE A 420 26.77 -7.25 18.45
CA ILE A 420 28.17 -7.18 18.89
C ILE A 420 28.58 -8.46 19.65
N THR A 421 27.64 -9.16 20.29
CA THR A 421 27.92 -10.38 21.05
C THR A 421 28.22 -11.59 20.16
N SER A 422 27.89 -11.53 18.86
CA SER A 422 28.24 -12.56 17.90
C SER A 422 29.73 -12.58 17.55
N GLY A 423 30.46 -11.51 17.84
CA GLY A 423 31.89 -11.41 17.55
C GLY A 423 32.18 -11.33 16.05
N TYR A 424 33.31 -11.91 15.65
CA TYR A 424 33.89 -11.79 14.31
C TYR A 424 34.30 -13.16 13.80
N THR A 425 34.14 -13.37 12.50
CA THR A 425 34.64 -14.58 11.81
C THR A 425 35.57 -14.19 10.68
N LEU A 426 36.57 -15.03 10.41
CA LEU A 426 37.53 -14.77 9.35
C LEU A 426 36.85 -14.74 7.96
N ASP A 427 35.88 -15.60 7.74
CA ASP A 427 35.21 -15.75 6.44
C ASP A 427 34.25 -14.59 6.13
N ASP A 428 33.52 -14.03 7.11
CA ASP A 428 32.72 -12.83 6.89
C ASP A 428 33.61 -11.62 6.62
N ASN A 429 34.72 -11.48 7.36
CA ASN A 429 35.71 -10.41 7.14
C ASN A 429 36.37 -10.51 5.76
N ALA A 430 36.77 -11.71 5.33
CA ALA A 430 37.33 -11.94 4.01
C ALA A 430 36.31 -11.60 2.90
N ARG A 431 35.04 -12.03 3.05
CA ARG A 431 33.97 -11.73 2.09
C ARG A 431 33.65 -10.24 2.01
N ALA A 432 33.59 -9.55 3.16
CA ALA A 432 33.38 -8.11 3.22
C ALA A 432 34.53 -7.36 2.52
N LEU A 433 35.79 -7.72 2.79
CA LEU A 433 36.95 -7.14 2.12
C LEU A 433 36.90 -7.33 0.60
N ILE A 434 36.58 -8.55 0.12
CA ILE A 434 36.44 -8.83 -1.32
C ILE A 434 35.33 -7.96 -1.93
N ALA A 435 34.18 -7.85 -1.26
CA ALA A 435 33.06 -7.02 -1.73
C ALA A 435 33.45 -5.54 -1.84
N MET A 436 34.16 -5.01 -0.83
CA MET A 436 34.63 -3.62 -0.82
C MET A 436 35.74 -3.38 -1.87
N CYS A 437 36.64 -4.34 -2.11
CA CYS A 437 37.60 -4.25 -3.22
C CYS A 437 36.89 -4.20 -4.59
N PHE A 438 35.82 -4.98 -4.80
CA PHE A 438 35.03 -4.91 -6.03
C PHE A 438 34.30 -3.58 -6.15
N GLN A 439 33.71 -3.08 -5.06
CA GLN A 439 33.09 -1.76 -5.02
C GLN A 439 34.10 -0.65 -5.39
N TYR A 440 35.27 -0.64 -4.76
CA TYR A 440 36.35 0.29 -5.10
C TYR A 440 36.79 0.18 -6.57
N LYS A 441 36.87 -1.04 -7.10
CA LYS A 441 37.21 -1.24 -8.51
C LYS A 441 36.19 -0.61 -9.46
N LEU A 442 34.91 -0.66 -9.11
CA LEU A 442 33.80 -0.12 -9.91
C LEU A 442 33.68 1.40 -9.81
N PHE A 443 33.78 1.97 -8.60
CA PHE A 443 33.45 3.38 -8.35
C PHE A 443 34.64 4.27 -8.02
N LYS A 444 35.79 3.69 -7.66
CA LYS A 444 37.02 4.41 -7.29
C LYS A 444 36.84 5.39 -6.12
N ASP A 445 35.93 5.09 -5.20
CA ASP A 445 35.73 5.88 -3.99
C ASP A 445 36.74 5.46 -2.91
N GLU A 446 37.67 6.35 -2.56
CA GLU A 446 38.70 6.06 -1.55
C GLU A 446 38.13 5.80 -0.16
N GLN A 447 36.90 6.24 0.14
CA GLN A 447 36.23 5.93 1.40
C GLN A 447 35.89 4.43 1.53
N ASP A 448 35.95 3.65 0.45
CA ASP A 448 35.70 2.21 0.48
C ASP A 448 36.92 1.39 0.94
N LEU A 449 38.08 2.03 1.13
CA LEU A 449 39.33 1.41 1.58
C LEU A 449 39.56 1.52 3.09
N TYR A 450 38.78 2.35 3.78
CA TYR A 450 38.84 2.62 5.21
C TYR A 450 37.55 2.17 5.89
#